data_AF-A0A916YNK8-F1
#
_entry.id   AF-A0A916YNK8-F1
#
_cell.length_a   1.000
_cell.length_b   1.000
_cell.length_c   1.000
_cell.angle_alpha   90.00
_cell.angle_beta   90.00
_cell.angle_gamma   90.00
#
_symmetry.space_group_name_H-M   'P 1'
#
loop_
_entity.id
_entity.type
_entity.pdbx_description
1 polymer ?
#
loop_
_entity_poly.entity_id
_entity_poly.type
_entity_poly.pdbx_seq_one_letter_code
_entity_poly.pdbx_strand_id
1 'polypeptide(L)'
;MPAITVPAELSMARGVFTTVRIVDLTVHACKLSERLHVSLAGIRGVVWIGAIGPLHVLNRAGLDRLDFDGPLHPSIVAHFNA
;
A
#
# COMPACT_ATOMS: atom_id res chain seq x y z
N MET A 1 -0.27 20.48 9.64
CA MET A 1 -0.19 20.32 8.17
C MET A 1 -0.90 19.02 7.83
N PRO A 2 -1.82 18.98 6.85
CA PRO A 2 -2.39 17.71 6.40
C PRO A 2 -1.24 16.84 5.87
N ALA A 3 -1.16 15.59 6.33
CA ALA A 3 -0.20 14.64 5.81
C ALA A 3 -0.43 14.49 4.30
N ILE A 4 0.65 14.56 3.51
CA ILE A 4 0.57 14.29 2.07
C ILE A 4 0.07 12.85 1.92
N THR A 5 -0.93 12.66 1.07
CA THR A 5 -1.47 11.34 0.76
C THR A 5 -1.38 11.08 -0.73
N VAL A 6 -0.88 9.90 -1.09
CA VAL A 6 -0.76 9.49 -2.50
C VAL A 6 -1.89 8.51 -2.80
N PRO A 7 -2.73 8.77 -3.81
CA PRO A 7 -3.75 7.83 -4.24
C PRO A 7 -3.11 6.57 -4.81
N ALA A 8 -3.66 5.42 -4.48
CA ALA A 8 -3.26 4.12 -4.97
C ALA A 8 -4.49 3.25 -5.25
N GLU A 9 -4.34 2.27 -6.13
CA GLU A 9 -5.36 1.26 -6.38
C GLU A 9 -4.93 -0.05 -5.73
N LEU A 10 -5.86 -0.72 -5.04
CA LEU A 10 -5.60 -1.96 -4.33
C LEU A 10 -6.54 -3.05 -4.83
N SER A 11 -5.98 -4.21 -5.18
CA SER A 11 -6.75 -5.42 -5.48
C SER A 11 -6.34 -6.56 -4.55
N MET A 12 -7.26 -7.00 -3.67
CA MET A 12 -7.01 -8.08 -2.69
C MET A 12 -7.79 -9.37 -2.97
N ALA A 13 -8.83 -9.32 -3.80
CA ALA A 13 -9.56 -10.49 -4.27
C ALA A 13 -9.70 -10.37 -5.79
N ARG A 14 -9.46 -11.48 -6.51
CA ARG A 14 -9.34 -11.54 -7.97
C ARG A 14 -10.35 -10.61 -8.67
N GLY A 15 -9.87 -9.46 -9.13
CA GLY A 15 -10.61 -8.53 -10.00
C GLY A 15 -11.35 -7.37 -9.30
N VAL A 16 -11.40 -7.31 -7.97
CA VAL A 16 -11.97 -6.14 -7.27
C VAL A 16 -10.86 -5.14 -6.99
N PHE A 17 -11.05 -3.90 -7.45
CA PHE A 17 -10.16 -2.78 -7.20
C PHE A 17 -10.84 -1.79 -6.25
N THR A 18 -10.10 -1.32 -5.26
CA THR A 18 -10.53 -0.21 -4.40
C THR A 18 -9.46 0.86 -4.42
N THR A 19 -9.87 2.12 -4.50
CA THR A 19 -8.95 3.24 -4.28
C THR A 19 -8.62 3.32 -2.80
N VAL A 20 -7.34 3.47 -2.49
CA VAL A 20 -6.82 3.74 -1.15
C VAL A 20 -5.88 4.93 -1.20
N ARG A 21 -5.57 5.50 -0.04
CA ARG A 21 -4.54 6.54 0.08
C ARG A 21 -3.38 6.07 0.94
N ILE A 22 -2.16 6.26 0.47
CA ILE A 22 -0.93 5.94 1.18
C ILE A 22 -0.38 7.21 1.84
N VAL A 23 -0.07 7.12 3.14
CA VAL A 23 0.46 8.23 3.96
C VAL A 23 1.94 8.11 4.26
N ASP A 24 2.49 6.89 4.13
CA ASP A 24 3.89 6.60 4.41
C ASP A 24 4.31 5.35 3.65
N LEU A 25 5.57 5.35 3.21
CA LEU A 25 6.20 4.25 2.49
C LEU A 25 7.50 3.87 3.18
N THR A 26 7.75 2.57 3.27
CA THR A 26 9.04 2.02 3.68
C THR A 26 9.53 1.05 2.62
N VAL A 27 10.76 0.57 2.76
CA VAL A 27 11.31 -0.46 1.86
C VAL A 27 10.46 -1.73 1.85
N HIS A 28 9.75 -2.05 2.94
CA HIS A 28 9.04 -3.33 3.08
C HIS A 28 7.53 -3.20 3.23
N ALA A 29 6.98 -2.00 3.33
CA ALA A 29 5.55 -1.81 3.58
C ALA A 29 5.10 -0.41 3.22
N CYS A 30 3.79 -0.22 3.07
CA CYS A 30 3.14 1.08 3.09
C CYS A 30 2.07 1.16 4.17
N LYS A 31 1.80 2.39 4.61
CA LYS A 31 0.71 2.72 5.53
C LYS A 31 -0.41 3.43 4.77
N LEU A 32 -1.64 3.00 5.00
CA LEU A 32 -2.85 3.58 4.43
C LEU A 32 -3.40 4.67 5.36
N SER A 33 -4.05 5.69 4.80
CA SER A 33 -4.75 6.71 5.59
C SER A 33 -6.04 6.19 6.22
N GLU A 34 -6.62 5.17 5.61
CA GLU A 34 -7.89 4.56 6.00
C GLU A 34 -7.69 3.11 6.42
N ARG A 35 -8.51 2.66 7.37
CA ARG A 35 -8.58 1.24 7.70
C ARG A 35 -9.43 0.53 6.66
N LEU A 36 -8.91 -0.57 6.14
CA LEU A 36 -9.69 -1.47 5.29
C LEU A 36 -10.86 -2.02 6.12
N HIS A 37 -12.09 -1.80 5.65
CA HIS A 37 -13.32 -2.21 6.34
C HIS A 37 -13.52 -3.72 6.41
N VAL A 38 -12.80 -4.47 5.56
CA VAL A 38 -12.80 -5.93 5.57
C VAL A 38 -11.51 -6.40 6.23
N SER A 39 -11.62 -7.33 7.19
CA SER A 39 -10.45 -8.03 7.71
C SER A 39 -9.86 -8.90 6.61
N LEU A 40 -8.93 -8.32 5.86
CA LEU A 40 -8.20 -8.99 4.79
C LEU A 40 -6.88 -9.57 5.32
N ALA A 41 -6.79 -9.81 6.63
CA ALA A 41 -5.60 -10.35 7.27
C ALA A 41 -5.21 -11.69 6.63
N GLY A 42 -3.96 -11.78 6.16
CA GLY A 42 -3.43 -12.95 5.46
C GLY A 42 -3.76 -13.02 3.97
N ILE A 43 -4.50 -12.04 3.43
CA ILE A 43 -4.85 -12.00 2.01
C ILE A 43 -3.74 -11.30 1.23
N ARG A 44 -3.36 -11.93 0.10
CA ARG A 44 -2.40 -11.38 -0.86
C ARG A 44 -3.12 -10.56 -1.92
N GLY A 45 -2.51 -9.45 -2.31
CA GLY A 45 -3.05 -8.56 -3.32
C GLY A 45 -1.97 -7.87 -4.12
N VAL A 46 -2.40 -6.92 -4.93
CA VAL A 46 -1.53 -6.03 -5.70
C VAL A 46 -1.97 -4.60 -5.41
N VAL A 47 -1.01 -3.71 -5.13
CA VAL A 47 -1.23 -2.28 -5.00
C VAL A 47 -0.51 -1.54 -6.13
N TRP A 48 -1.19 -0.59 -6.77
CA TRP A 48 -0.64 0.30 -7.78
C TRP A 48 -0.51 1.70 -7.20
N ILE A 49 0.73 2.16 -7.04
CA ILE A 49 1.04 3.47 -6.47
C ILE A 49 1.46 4.39 -7.62
N GLY A 50 0.49 5.01 -8.30
CA GLY A 50 0.76 5.85 -9.47
C GLY A 50 1.69 5.17 -10.49
N ALA A 51 2.86 5.77 -10.74
CA ALA A 51 3.86 5.26 -11.69
C ALA A 51 4.84 4.22 -11.12
N ILE A 52 4.79 3.90 -9.83
CA ILE A 52 5.70 2.93 -9.17
C ILE A 52 5.35 1.48 -9.55
N GLY A 53 4.15 1.26 -10.10
CA GLY A 53 3.72 -0.01 -10.68
C GLY A 53 3.00 -0.94 -9.71
N PRO A 54 2.68 -2.16 -10.17
CA PRO A 54 2.06 -3.17 -9.32
C PRO A 54 3.07 -3.71 -8.31
N LEU A 55 2.73 -3.59 -7.03
CA LEU A 55 3.47 -4.19 -5.93
C LEU A 55 2.63 -5.28 -5.29
N HIS A 56 3.18 -6.48 -5.23
CA HIS A 56 2.55 -7.58 -4.50
C HIS A 56 2.59 -7.26 -3.01
N VAL A 57 1.44 -7.39 -2.35
CA VAL A 57 1.28 -7.05 -0.94
C VAL A 57 0.60 -8.16 -0.16
N LEU A 58 0.92 -8.21 1.12
CA LEU A 58 0.26 -9.01 2.13
C LEU A 58 -0.28 -8.07 3.21
N ASN A 59 -1.56 -8.19 3.54
CA ASN A 59 -2.11 -7.51 4.70
C ASN A 59 -1.84 -8.36 5.96
N ARG A 60 -0.87 -7.96 6.78
CA ARG A 60 -0.66 -8.57 8.10
C ARG A 60 -1.50 -7.83 9.13
N ALA A 61 -2.25 -8.59 9.93
CA ALA A 61 -3.23 -8.11 10.92
C ALA A 61 -2.94 -6.70 11.47
N GLY A 62 -3.73 -5.73 10.99
CA GLY A 62 -3.52 -4.30 11.15
C GLY A 62 -4.09 -3.61 9.91
N LEU A 63 -5.32 -3.09 9.99
CA LEU A 63 -6.13 -2.74 8.80
C LEU A 63 -5.60 -1.55 7.98
N ASP A 64 -4.52 -0.91 8.41
CA ASP A 64 -3.92 0.28 7.81
C ASP A 64 -2.50 0.03 7.27
N ARG A 65 -1.99 -1.21 7.25
CA ARG A 65 -0.63 -1.50 6.75
C ARG A 65 -0.63 -2.66 5.75
N LEU A 66 0.12 -2.46 4.66
CA LEU A 66 0.37 -3.48 3.64
C LEU A 66 1.86 -3.76 3.56
N ASP A 67 2.26 -5.01 3.78
CA ASP A 67 3.66 -5.43 3.63
C ASP A 67 3.91 -5.88 2.19
N PHE A 68 5.04 -5.49 1.62
CA PHE A 68 5.43 -5.86 0.25
C PHE A 68 6.03 -7.28 0.19
N ASP A 69 5.72 -8.00 -0.88
CA ASP A 69 6.39 -9.24 -1.25
C ASP A 69 7.70 -8.91 -2.00
N GLY A 70 8.67 -8.41 -1.24
CA GLY A 70 9.97 -7.94 -1.74
C GLY A 70 10.25 -6.48 -1.39
N PRO A 71 11.53 -6.08 -1.31
CA PRO A 71 11.91 -4.70 -0.97
C PRO A 71 11.71 -3.74 -2.15
N LEU A 72 11.24 -2.53 -1.85
CA LEU A 72 11.34 -1.38 -2.75
C LEU A 72 12.75 -0.79 -2.75
N HIS A 73 13.14 -0.19 -3.87
CA HIS A 73 14.40 0.54 -3.93
C HIS A 73 14.36 1.76 -2.99
N PRO A 74 15.39 2.01 -2.14
CA PRO A 74 15.38 3.11 -1.19
C PRO A 74 15.15 4.50 -1.80
N SER A 75 15.59 4.72 -3.05
CA SER A 75 15.32 6.00 -3.75
C SER A 75 13.84 6.23 -4.04
N ILE A 76 13.05 5.17 -4.26
CA ILE A 76 11.60 5.30 -4.43
C ILE A 76 10.97 5.74 -3.10
N VAL A 77 11.40 5.13 -2.00
CA VAL A 77 10.96 5.48 -0.65
C VAL A 77 11.31 6.93 -0.30
N ALA A 78 12.55 7.33 -0.54
CA ALA A 78 13.02 8.70 -0.30
C ALA A 78 12.26 9.72 -1.15
N HIS A 79 11.98 9.41 -2.42
CA HIS A 79 11.19 10.29 -3.29
C HIS A 79 9.73 10.38 -2.87
N PHE A 80 9.13 9.26 -2.45
CA PHE A 80 7.73 9.22 -2.00
C PHE A 80 7.51 10.02 -0.71
N ASN A 81 8.46 9.95 0.23
CA ASN A 81 8.36 10.57 1.55
C ASN A 81 8.92 12.02 1.62
N ALA A 82 9.45 12.57 0.51
CA ALA A 82 9.98 13.93 0.44
C ALA A 82 8.86 14.97 0.30
#